data_AF-A0A6B3CC70-F1
#
_entry.id   AF-A0A6B3CC70-F1
#
_cell.length_a   1.000
_cell.length_b   1.000
_cell.length_c   1.000
_cell.angle_alpha   90.00
_cell.angle_beta   90.00
_cell.angle_gamma   90.00
#
_symmetry.space_group_name_H-M   'P 1'
#
loop_
_entity.id
_entity.type
_entity.pdbx_description
1 polymer ?
#
loop_
_entity_poly.entity_id
_entity_poly.type
_entity_poly.pdbx_seq_one_letter_code
_entity_poly.pdbx_strand_id
1 'polypeptide(L)'
;MPATRDGADDGAHLSKSEQTRALILETAMRLFQERGYDRTTMRAIAQEAGVSVGNAYYYFAGKEHLIQGFYDRIAAEHQAAVRDVLARESDLEARLAGVLKVWLDIATPYHEFAVQFFKNAADPDSPLSPFS
;
A
#
# COMPACT_ATOMS: atom_id res chain seq x y z
N MET A 1 29.58 10.15 36.01
CA MET A 1 28.12 10.01 35.82
C MET A 1 27.42 11.32 36.19
N PRO A 2 26.23 11.64 35.64
CA PRO A 2 25.49 10.92 34.60
C PRO A 2 24.96 11.84 33.46
N ALA A 3 24.76 11.25 32.28
CA ALA A 3 23.63 11.60 31.42
C ALA A 3 23.32 10.38 30.55
N THR A 4 22.66 9.40 31.16
CA THR A 4 21.89 8.37 30.46
C THR A 4 20.68 9.05 29.83
N ARG A 5 20.58 9.03 28.50
CA ARG A 5 19.31 8.94 27.76
C ARG A 5 19.58 8.22 26.44
N ASP A 6 19.87 6.92 26.57
CA ASP A 6 19.66 5.97 25.49
C ASP A 6 18.14 5.74 25.42
N GLY A 7 17.48 6.60 24.66
CA GLY A 7 16.07 6.46 24.29
C GLY A 7 15.99 5.84 22.89
N ALA A 8 16.63 4.70 22.71
CA ALA A 8 16.52 3.87 21.51
C ALA A 8 15.53 2.74 21.78
N ASP A 9 14.28 3.11 22.04
CA ASP A 9 13.14 2.20 21.98
C ASP A 9 11.90 3.04 21.68
N ASP A 10 11.38 2.90 20.47
CA ASP A 10 9.98 3.10 20.12
C ASP A 10 9.84 2.64 18.67
N GLY A 11 9.91 1.32 18.48
CA GLY A 11 9.26 0.70 17.33
C GLY A 11 7.78 1.07 17.42
N ALA A 12 7.38 2.14 16.72
CA ALA A 12 6.08 2.77 16.88
C ALA A 12 4.96 1.74 16.72
N HIS A 13 4.37 1.32 17.85
CA HIS A 13 3.17 0.52 17.85
C HIS A 13 2.07 1.36 17.20
N LEU A 14 1.63 0.94 16.01
CA LEU A 14 0.50 1.55 15.32
C LEU A 14 -0.67 1.72 16.30
N SER A 15 -1.30 2.88 16.28
CA SER A 15 -2.53 3.10 17.03
C SER A 15 -3.60 2.08 16.60
N LYS A 16 -4.56 1.80 17.48
CA LYS A 16 -5.69 0.92 17.16
C LYS A 16 -6.44 1.37 15.89
N SER A 17 -6.48 2.68 15.65
CA SER A 17 -7.06 3.27 14.44
C SER A 17 -6.28 2.88 13.19
N GLU A 18 -4.96 3.05 13.21
CA GLU A 18 -4.07 2.69 12.09
C GLU A 18 -4.05 1.19 11.82
N GLN A 19 -4.08 0.36 12.86
CA GLN A 19 -4.21 -1.10 12.71
C GLN A 19 -5.52 -1.48 12.01
N THR A 20 -6.63 -0.84 12.38
CA THR A 20 -7.93 -1.08 11.74
C THR A 20 -7.92 -0.63 10.29
N ARG A 21 -7.33 0.55 9.99
CA ARG A 21 -7.18 1.04 8.62
C ARG A 21 -6.35 0.08 7.76
N ALA A 22 -5.24 -0.40 8.28
CA ALA A 22 -4.37 -1.37 7.61
C ALA A 22 -5.11 -2.70 7.34
N LEU A 23 -5.83 -3.23 8.33
CA LEU A 23 -6.63 -4.45 8.20
C LEU A 23 -7.67 -4.34 7.08
N ILE A 24 -8.37 -3.21 6.99
CA ILE A 24 -9.37 -2.97 5.94
C ILE A 24 -8.70 -2.94 4.57
N LEU A 25 -7.56 -2.25 4.43
CA LEU A 25 -6.82 -2.15 3.18
C LEU A 25 -6.30 -3.52 2.71
N GLU A 26 -5.68 -4.29 3.62
CA GLU A 26 -5.19 -5.64 3.33
C GLU A 26 -6.31 -6.57 2.89
N THR A 27 -7.43 -6.53 3.61
CA THR A 27 -8.62 -7.33 3.26
C THR A 27 -9.17 -6.94 1.90
N ALA A 28 -9.24 -5.64 1.60
CA ALA A 28 -9.71 -5.14 0.31
C ALA A 28 -8.82 -5.62 -0.84
N MET A 29 -7.49 -5.51 -0.69
CA MET A 29 -6.55 -5.93 -1.71
C MET A 29 -6.62 -7.43 -1.99
N ARG A 30 -6.69 -8.25 -0.93
CA ARG A 30 -6.89 -9.69 -1.08
C ARG A 30 -8.18 -10.01 -1.83
N LEU A 31 -9.29 -9.36 -1.46
CA LEU A 31 -10.56 -9.55 -2.16
C LEU A 31 -10.51 -9.05 -3.61
N PHE A 32 -9.80 -7.97 -3.90
CA PHE A 32 -9.59 -7.50 -5.26
C PHE A 32 -8.79 -8.49 -6.10
N GLN A 33 -7.78 -9.15 -5.52
CA GLN A 33 -7.03 -10.20 -6.20
C GLN A 33 -7.88 -11.46 -6.44
N GLU A 34 -8.62 -11.92 -5.43
CA GLU A 34 -9.42 -13.15 -5.51
C GLU A 34 -10.67 -13.00 -6.40
N ARG A 35 -11.33 -11.83 -6.35
CA ARG A 35 -12.65 -11.61 -6.95
C ARG A 35 -12.64 -10.56 -8.04
N GLY A 36 -11.58 -9.79 -8.19
CA GLY A 36 -11.54 -8.61 -9.07
C GLY A 36 -12.16 -7.38 -8.41
N TYR A 37 -11.67 -6.20 -8.81
CA TYR A 37 -12.11 -4.90 -8.29
C TYR A 37 -13.61 -4.65 -8.49
N ASP A 38 -14.14 -4.93 -9.70
CA ASP A 38 -15.53 -4.61 -10.07
C ASP A 38 -16.55 -5.38 -9.21
N ARG A 39 -16.28 -6.66 -8.95
CA ARG A 39 -17.18 -7.57 -8.21
C ARG A 39 -17.06 -7.43 -6.69
N THR A 40 -16.05 -6.75 -6.19
CA THR A 40 -15.84 -6.52 -4.76
C THR A 40 -16.63 -5.30 -4.30
N THR A 41 -17.22 -5.36 -3.10
CA THR A 41 -18.02 -4.26 -2.52
C THR A 41 -17.48 -3.86 -1.15
N MET A 42 -17.70 -2.60 -0.75
CA MET A 42 -17.35 -2.12 0.59
C MET A 42 -17.97 -2.97 1.71
N ARG A 43 -19.18 -3.49 1.48
CA ARG A 43 -19.87 -4.38 2.43
C ARG A 43 -19.15 -5.72 2.58
N ALA A 44 -18.74 -6.34 1.47
CA ALA A 44 -17.98 -7.58 1.50
C ALA A 44 -16.63 -7.40 2.20
N ILE A 45 -15.95 -6.29 1.95
CA ILE A 45 -14.69 -5.94 2.61
C ILE A 45 -14.89 -5.79 4.12
N ALA A 46 -15.90 -5.01 4.54
CA ALA A 46 -16.19 -4.81 5.96
C ALA A 46 -16.50 -6.12 6.69
N GLN A 47 -17.32 -6.97 6.07
CA GLN A 47 -17.68 -8.28 6.60
C GLN A 47 -16.45 -9.17 6.76
N GLU A 48 -15.60 -9.25 5.74
CA GLU A 48 -14.40 -10.08 5.74
C GLU A 48 -13.34 -9.57 6.73
N ALA A 49 -13.23 -8.24 6.89
CA ALA A 49 -12.33 -7.60 7.85
C ALA A 49 -12.86 -7.64 9.29
N GLY A 50 -14.07 -8.16 9.53
CA GLY A 50 -14.68 -8.21 10.86
C GLY A 50 -15.03 -6.83 11.45
N VAL A 51 -15.30 -5.83 10.59
CA VAL A 51 -15.68 -4.47 11.01
C VAL A 51 -17.09 -4.13 10.54
N SER A 52 -17.72 -3.13 11.17
CA SER A 52 -19.00 -2.63 10.66
C SER A 52 -18.80 -1.89 9.33
N VAL A 53 -19.84 -1.90 8.47
CA VAL A 53 -19.82 -1.17 7.19
C VAL A 53 -19.57 0.33 7.42
N GLY A 54 -20.20 0.93 8.45
CA GLY A 54 -19.96 2.32 8.82
C GLY A 54 -18.50 2.59 9.22
N ASN A 55 -17.88 1.67 9.94
CA ASN A 55 -16.46 1.78 10.30
C ASN A 55 -15.55 1.66 9.06
N ALA A 56 -15.88 0.78 8.11
CA ALA A 56 -15.14 0.70 6.84
C ALA A 56 -15.23 2.01 6.04
N TYR A 57 -16.44 2.59 5.93
CA TYR A 57 -16.64 3.89 5.27
C TYR A 57 -15.98 5.06 6.00
N TYR A 58 -15.84 4.98 7.33
CA TYR A 58 -15.10 5.98 8.11
C TYR A 58 -13.63 6.07 7.68
N TYR A 59 -12.97 4.94 7.41
CA TYR A 59 -11.58 4.92 6.96
C TYR A 59 -11.42 5.14 5.45
N PHE A 60 -12.36 4.64 4.65
CA PHE A 60 -12.30 4.70 3.19
C PHE A 60 -13.69 5.01 2.62
N ALA A 61 -13.84 6.20 2.03
CA ALA A 61 -15.12 6.67 1.50
C ALA A 61 -15.65 5.82 0.32
N GLY A 62 -14.82 4.96 -0.28
CA GLY A 62 -15.18 4.08 -1.38
C GLY A 62 -14.03 3.16 -1.77
N LYS A 63 -14.26 2.34 -2.80
CA LYS A 63 -13.25 1.41 -3.33
C LYS A 63 -12.08 2.14 -3.97
N GLU A 64 -12.34 3.32 -4.51
CA GLU A 64 -11.36 4.23 -5.11
C GLU A 64 -10.33 4.65 -4.06
N HIS A 65 -10.78 5.01 -2.86
CA HIS A 65 -9.89 5.40 -1.76
C HIS A 65 -9.04 4.23 -1.23
N LEU A 66 -9.52 2.99 -1.37
CA LEU A 66 -8.72 1.80 -1.07
C LEU A 66 -7.60 1.61 -2.09
N ILE A 67 -7.85 1.90 -3.36
CA ILE A 67 -6.80 1.87 -4.40
C ILE A 67 -5.77 2.96 -4.16
N GLN A 68 -6.19 4.18 -3.83
CA GLN A 68 -5.26 5.25 -3.47
C GLN A 68 -4.43 4.87 -2.23
N GLY A 69 -5.07 4.30 -1.20
CA GLY A 69 -4.34 3.77 -0.04
C GLY A 69 -3.36 2.64 -0.37
N PHE A 70 -3.64 1.83 -1.39
CA PHE A 70 -2.70 0.83 -1.89
C PHE A 70 -1.51 1.48 -2.60
N TYR A 71 -1.73 2.49 -3.44
CA TYR A 71 -0.65 3.24 -4.09
C TYR A 71 0.26 3.91 -3.07
N ASP A 72 -0.31 4.57 -2.06
CA ASP A 72 0.46 5.16 -0.97
C ASP A 72 1.32 4.12 -0.25
N ARG A 73 0.74 2.95 0.05
CA ARG A 73 1.44 1.86 0.73
C ARG A 73 2.60 1.34 -0.09
N ILE A 74 2.37 1.00 -1.36
CA ILE A 74 3.41 0.41 -2.21
C ILE A 74 4.52 1.42 -2.53
N ALA A 75 4.18 2.71 -2.63
CA ALA A 75 5.17 3.79 -2.77
C ALA A 75 6.02 3.95 -1.50
N ALA A 76 5.41 3.89 -0.31
CA ALA A 76 6.14 3.95 0.96
C ALA A 76 7.05 2.73 1.16
N GLU A 77 6.58 1.52 0.82
CA GLU A 77 7.38 0.29 0.82
C GLU A 77 8.59 0.42 -0.12
N HIS A 78 8.37 0.92 -1.34
CA HIS A 78 9.44 1.16 -2.31
C HIS A 78 10.45 2.18 -1.82
N GLN A 79 9.98 3.33 -1.35
CA GLN A 79 10.83 4.39 -0.78
C GLN A 79 11.69 3.86 0.37
N ALA A 80 11.12 3.00 1.23
CA ALA A 80 11.84 2.41 2.34
C ALA A 80 12.93 1.43 1.85
N ALA A 81 12.61 0.56 0.90
CA ALA A 81 13.50 -0.48 0.41
C ALA A 81 14.65 0.05 -0.46
N VAL A 82 14.47 1.17 -1.17
CA VAL A 82 15.55 1.75 -1.98
C VAL A 82 16.63 2.45 -1.16
N ARG A 83 16.41 2.70 0.14
CA ARG A 83 17.38 3.45 0.98
C ARG A 83 18.78 2.83 0.95
N ASP A 84 18.87 1.50 1.05
CA ASP A 84 20.16 0.81 1.06
C ASP A 84 20.88 0.89 -0.28
N VAL A 85 20.13 0.77 -1.39
CA VAL A 85 20.66 0.94 -2.75
C VAL A 85 21.22 2.36 -2.92
N LEU A 86 20.44 3.36 -2.50
CA LEU A 86 20.81 4.77 -2.64
C LEU A 86 21.92 5.21 -1.68
N ALA A 87 22.15 4.48 -0.59
CA ALA A 87 23.27 4.71 0.32
C ALA A 87 24.57 4.08 -0.21
N ARG A 88 24.48 2.93 -0.88
CA ARG A 88 25.61 2.18 -1.43
C ARG A 88 26.15 2.73 -2.75
N GLU A 89 25.26 3.04 -3.68
CA GLU A 89 25.63 3.33 -5.07
C GLU A 89 25.81 4.84 -5.31
N SER A 90 26.92 5.22 -5.95
CA SER A 90 27.22 6.61 -6.34
C SER A 90 27.03 6.89 -7.83
N ASP A 91 27.12 5.86 -8.67
CA ASP A 91 26.88 5.96 -10.10
C ASP A 91 25.39 6.05 -10.44
N LEU A 92 25.04 6.87 -11.43
CA LEU A 92 23.63 7.11 -11.81
C LEU A 92 22.97 5.86 -12.38
N GLU A 93 23.66 5.13 -13.27
CA GLU A 93 23.13 3.93 -13.90
C GLU A 93 22.89 2.85 -12.84
N ALA A 94 23.86 2.64 -11.94
CA ALA A 94 23.73 1.69 -10.84
C ALA A 94 22.57 2.03 -9.89
N ARG A 95 22.40 3.33 -9.55
CA ARG A 95 21.27 3.79 -8.73
C ARG A 95 19.93 3.53 -9.42
N LEU A 96 19.80 3.90 -10.69
CA LEU A 96 18.55 3.74 -11.43
C LEU A 96 18.18 2.26 -11.59
N ALA A 97 19.15 1.43 -11.98
CA ALA A 97 18.97 -0.01 -12.12
C ALA A 97 18.55 -0.65 -10.78
N GLY A 98 19.21 -0.28 -9.69
CA GLY A 98 18.87 -0.78 -8.35
C GLY A 98 17.47 -0.35 -7.88
N VAL A 99 17.10 0.92 -8.09
CA VAL A 99 15.76 1.43 -7.74
C VAL A 99 14.66 0.70 -8.51
N LEU A 100 14.85 0.50 -9.82
CA LEU A 100 13.90 -0.21 -10.67
C LEU A 100 13.81 -1.70 -10.32
N LYS A 101 14.94 -2.33 -9.97
CA LYS A 101 14.94 -3.72 -9.50
C LYS A 101 14.14 -3.87 -8.20
N VAL A 102 14.38 -2.99 -7.22
CA VAL A 102 13.61 -3.00 -5.96
C VAL A 102 12.13 -2.76 -6.20
N TRP A 103 11.78 -1.91 -7.19
CA TRP A 103 10.38 -1.74 -7.58
C TRP A 103 9.76 -3.04 -8.09
N LEU A 104 10.46 -3.75 -8.99
CA LEU A 104 9.98 -5.04 -9.50
C LEU A 104 9.84 -6.08 -8.37
N ASP A 105 10.78 -6.13 -7.44
CA ASP A 105 10.73 -7.06 -6.30
C ASP A 105 9.49 -6.78 -5.41
N ILE A 106 9.17 -5.51 -5.15
CA ILE A 106 7.98 -5.09 -4.37
C ILE A 106 6.68 -5.27 -5.13
N ALA A 107 6.68 -5.02 -6.45
CA ALA A 107 5.48 -5.14 -7.28
C ALA A 107 5.15 -6.60 -7.61
N THR A 108 6.11 -7.53 -7.51
CA THR A 108 5.97 -8.94 -7.90
C THR A 108 4.74 -9.63 -7.29
N PRO A 109 4.45 -9.53 -5.96
CA PRO A 109 3.28 -10.16 -5.37
C PRO A 109 1.94 -9.66 -5.94
N TYR A 110 1.93 -8.46 -6.50
CA TYR A 110 0.73 -7.80 -7.01
C TYR A 110 0.55 -7.94 -8.53
N HIS A 111 1.40 -8.72 -9.21
CA HIS A 111 1.37 -8.84 -10.67
C HIS A 111 0.00 -9.26 -11.22
N GLU A 112 -0.61 -10.30 -10.64
CA GLU A 112 -1.92 -10.80 -11.06
C GLU A 112 -3.01 -9.73 -10.88
N PHE A 113 -3.02 -9.06 -9.73
CA PHE A 113 -3.93 -7.96 -9.46
C PHE A 113 -3.72 -6.81 -10.46
N ALA A 114 -2.48 -6.40 -10.71
CA ALA A 114 -2.15 -5.31 -11.62
C ALA A 114 -2.66 -5.57 -13.04
N VAL A 115 -2.54 -6.81 -13.55
CA VAL A 115 -3.07 -7.19 -14.87
C VAL A 115 -4.59 -7.06 -14.92
N GLN A 116 -5.30 -7.54 -13.89
CA GLN A 116 -6.76 -7.46 -13.84
C GLN A 116 -7.26 -6.01 -13.66
N PHE A 117 -6.51 -5.21 -12.91
CA PHE A 117 -6.85 -3.85 -12.54
C PHE A 117 -6.45 -2.83 -13.61
N PHE A 118 -5.51 -3.15 -14.50
CA PHE A 118 -4.97 -2.25 -15.51
C PHE A 118 -6.07 -1.53 -16.30
N LYS A 119 -7.10 -2.25 -16.75
CA LYS A 119 -8.23 -1.65 -17.49
C LYS A 119 -8.96 -0.52 -16.74
N ASN A 120 -8.92 -0.53 -15.41
CA ASN A 120 -9.60 0.45 -14.54
C ASN A 120 -8.70 1.66 -14.24
N ALA A 121 -7.38 1.43 -14.19
CA ALA A 121 -6.37 2.45 -13.84
C ALA A 121 -5.69 3.10 -15.06
N ALA A 122 -5.77 2.48 -16.24
CA ALA A 122 -5.08 2.95 -17.44
C ALA A 122 -5.75 4.16 -18.10
N ASP A 123 -7.02 4.44 -17.74
CA ASP A 123 -7.71 5.66 -18.16
C ASP A 123 -7.18 6.85 -17.32
N PRO A 124 -6.53 7.85 -17.92
CA PRO A 124 -5.99 9.00 -17.18
C PRO A 124 -7.08 9.85 -16.50
N ASP A 125 -8.32 9.80 -16.98
CA ASP A 125 -9.45 10.53 -16.39
C ASP A 125 -10.15 9.74 -15.28
N SER A 126 -9.71 8.49 -15.03
CA SER A 126 -10.25 7.64 -13.97
C SER A 126 -9.73 8.08 -12.60
N PRO A 127 -10.58 8.12 -11.55
CA PRO A 127 -10.13 8.35 -10.17
C PRO A 127 -9.28 7.20 -9.60
N LEU A 128 -9.11 6.13 -10.37
CA LEU A 128 -8.28 4.97 -10.07
C LEU A 128 -6.89 5.04 -10.71
N SER A 129 -6.68 6.04 -11.57
CA SER A 129 -5.36 6.34 -12.11
C SER A 129 -4.42 6.68 -10.95
N PRO A 130 -3.17 6.21 -10.95
CA PRO A 130 -2.16 6.69 -10.02
C PRO A 130 -1.69 8.12 -10.32
N PHE A 131 -2.19 8.73 -11.41
CA PHE A 131 -1.83 10.07 -11.88
C PHE A 131 -2.98 11.09 -11.80
N SER A 132 -4.16 10.67 -11.37
CA SER A 132 -5.35 11.52 -11.17
C SER A 132 -5.31 12.30 -9.87
#